data_AF-A0A8S3IT58-F1
#
_entry.id   AF-A0A8S3IT58-F1
#
_cell.length_a   1.000
_cell.length_b   1.000
_cell.length_c   1.000
_cell.angle_alpha   90.00
_cell.angle_beta   90.00
_cell.angle_gamma   90.00
#
_symmetry.space_group_name_H-M   'P 1'
#
loop_
_entity.id
_entity.type
_entity.pdbx_description
1 polymer ?
#
loop_
_entity_poly.entity_id
_entity_poly.type
_entity_poly.pdbx_seq_one_letter_code
_entity_poly.pdbx_strand_id
1 'polypeptide(L)'
;MMNRKPNCVATTAASGAVDEAIFEDAFNSSHPIPFSSSKELENQLFSIRDILADTNNDWEKRVDAIKRLRSIIASEGDQSEEFFRNLRQLDLPLVATVKDLRSQIVREACITLAYMSVRFTNRFERTAEGVIPAMLVLIQNSAKVISTSGAVALRYIVSNTQASKLVPLILAGTESKSKDIRRF
;
A
#
# COMPACT_ATOMS: atom_id res chain seq x y z
N MET A 1 -30.44 11.20 34.42
CA MET A 1 -29.13 10.61 34.04
C MET A 1 -29.39 9.49 33.05
N MET A 2 -29.19 9.74 31.75
CA MET A 2 -29.39 8.73 30.69
C MET A 2 -28.06 8.06 30.37
N ASN A 3 -27.94 6.78 30.72
CA ASN A 3 -26.78 5.95 30.41
C ASN A 3 -26.88 5.46 28.95
N ARG A 4 -26.15 6.10 28.03
CA ARG A 4 -25.92 5.54 26.68
C ARG A 4 -24.71 4.61 26.75
N LYS A 5 -24.94 3.31 26.63
CA LYS A 5 -23.89 2.33 26.33
C LYS A 5 -23.29 2.65 24.95
N PRO A 6 -21.97 2.64 24.76
CA PRO A 6 -21.38 2.68 23.43
C PRO A 6 -21.62 1.32 22.77
N ASN A 7 -22.35 1.33 21.66
CA ASN A 7 -22.56 0.15 20.84
C ASN A 7 -21.31 -0.06 19.99
N CYS A 8 -20.33 -0.83 20.48
CA CYS A 8 -19.25 -1.34 19.65
C CYS A 8 -19.84 -2.39 18.70
N VAL A 9 -20.17 -1.96 17.49
CA VAL A 9 -20.46 -2.90 16.40
C VAL A 9 -19.12 -3.49 15.99
N ALA A 10 -18.77 -4.63 16.61
CA ALA A 10 -17.74 -5.50 16.08
C ALA A 10 -18.26 -6.03 14.74
N THR A 11 -17.83 -5.42 13.64
CA THR A 11 -18.05 -5.95 12.30
C THR A 11 -17.31 -7.28 12.23
N THR A 12 -18.04 -8.38 12.38
CA THR A 12 -17.52 -9.71 12.07
C THR A 12 -17.03 -9.68 10.63
N ALA A 13 -15.71 -9.75 10.45
CA ALA A 13 -15.09 -9.79 9.13
C ALA A 13 -15.70 -10.98 8.36
N ALA A 14 -16.49 -10.66 7.33
CA ALA A 14 -16.99 -11.68 6.41
C ALA A 14 -15.79 -12.42 5.81
N SER A 15 -15.88 -13.74 5.66
CA SER A 15 -14.80 -14.57 5.14
C SER A 15 -14.16 -13.96 3.89
N GLY A 16 -12.85 -13.68 3.95
CA GLY A 16 -12.08 -13.05 2.86
C GLY A 16 -12.12 -11.52 2.78
N ALA A 17 -12.74 -10.82 3.74
CA ALA A 17 -12.60 -9.37 3.86
C ALA A 17 -11.26 -9.00 4.51
N VAL A 18 -10.63 -7.96 3.99
CA VAL A 18 -9.47 -7.32 4.61
C VAL A 18 -9.92 -6.03 5.28
N ASP A 19 -9.63 -5.89 6.56
CA ASP A 19 -9.91 -4.70 7.35
C ASP A 19 -8.62 -3.95 7.71
N GLU A 20 -8.78 -2.85 8.43
CA GLU A 20 -7.69 -1.99 8.88
C GLU A 20 -6.80 -2.68 9.93
N ALA A 21 -7.38 -3.53 10.79
CA ALA A 21 -6.61 -4.28 11.79
C ALA A 21 -5.55 -5.18 11.15
N ILE A 22 -5.87 -5.83 10.03
CA ILE A 22 -4.91 -6.61 9.26
C ILE A 22 -3.72 -5.75 8.77
N PHE A 23 -3.97 -4.51 8.38
CA PHE A 23 -2.91 -3.60 7.92
C PHE A 23 -2.03 -3.21 9.11
N GLU A 24 -2.64 -2.80 10.22
CA GLU A 24 -1.91 -2.45 11.45
C GLU A 24 -1.06 -3.61 11.98
N ASP A 25 -1.59 -4.83 12.01
CA ASP A 25 -0.83 -6.03 12.39
C ASP A 25 0.37 -6.26 11.45
N ALA A 26 0.19 -6.03 10.14
CA ALA A 26 1.25 -6.15 9.15
C ALA A 26 2.31 -5.03 9.24
N PHE A 27 1.92 -3.85 9.73
CA PHE A 27 2.84 -2.76 10.03
C PHE A 27 3.68 -3.08 11.26
N ASN A 28 3.02 -3.54 12.33
CA ASN A 28 3.66 -3.86 13.61
C ASN A 28 4.57 -5.09 13.53
N SER A 29 4.27 -6.04 12.64
CA SER A 29 5.12 -7.20 12.38
C SER A 29 6.31 -6.91 11.44
N SER A 30 6.41 -5.70 10.87
CA SER A 30 7.57 -5.31 10.07
C SER A 30 8.75 -4.99 10.98
N HIS A 31 9.73 -5.88 11.01
CA HIS A 31 10.94 -5.71 11.80
C HIS A 31 11.99 -4.93 10.98
N PRO A 32 12.65 -3.92 11.55
CA PRO A 32 13.78 -3.25 10.92
C PRO A 32 14.89 -4.24 10.53
N ILE A 33 15.32 -4.20 9.28
CA ILE A 33 16.51 -4.92 8.80
C ILE A 33 17.72 -3.99 8.88
N PRO A 34 18.80 -4.34 9.60
CA PRO A 34 20.00 -3.53 9.65
C PRO A 34 20.74 -3.56 8.30
N PHE A 35 21.27 -2.42 7.88
CA PHE A 35 22.20 -2.31 6.76
C PHE A 35 23.45 -1.54 7.20
N SER A 36 24.61 -1.97 6.71
CA SER A 36 25.92 -1.46 7.13
C SER A 36 26.41 -0.25 6.31
N SER A 37 25.74 0.08 5.20
CA SER A 37 26.10 1.21 4.33
C SER A 37 24.95 1.63 3.40
N SER A 38 25.01 2.85 2.86
CA SER A 38 24.10 3.32 1.81
C SER A 38 24.13 2.42 0.56
N LYS A 39 25.31 1.86 0.24
CA LYS A 39 25.47 0.95 -0.90
C LYS A 39 24.70 -0.35 -0.72
N GLU A 40 24.72 -0.90 0.50
CA GLU A 40 23.96 -2.09 0.82
C GLU A 40 22.46 -1.83 0.74
N LEU A 41 21.99 -0.69 1.25
CA LEU A 41 20.61 -0.25 1.13
C LEU A 41 20.16 -0.12 -0.34
N GLU A 42 20.97 0.53 -1.17
CA GLU A 42 20.73 0.65 -2.62
C GLU A 42 20.62 -0.73 -3.29
N ASN A 43 21.57 -1.63 -3.02
CA ASN A 43 21.57 -2.98 -3.58
C ASN A 43 20.30 -3.76 -3.19
N GLN A 44 19.84 -3.63 -1.94
CA GLN A 44 18.61 -4.27 -1.49
C GLN A 44 17.36 -3.71 -2.19
N LEU A 45 17.28 -2.39 -2.37
CA LEU A 45 16.18 -1.76 -3.10
C LEU A 45 16.18 -2.16 -4.58
N PHE A 46 17.34 -2.26 -5.23
CA PHE A 46 17.44 -2.71 -6.63
C PHE A 46 17.11 -4.18 -6.79
N SER A 47 17.52 -5.03 -5.85
CA SER A 47 17.11 -6.44 -5.84
C SER A 47 15.59 -6.59 -5.76
N ILE A 48 14.93 -5.82 -4.87
CA ILE A 48 13.47 -5.80 -4.78
C ILE A 48 12.86 -5.31 -6.10
N ARG A 49 13.39 -4.22 -6.68
CA ARG A 49 12.93 -3.68 -7.96
C ARG A 49 12.92 -4.76 -9.04
N ASP A 50 14.02 -5.48 -9.18
CA ASP A 50 14.18 -6.49 -10.23
C ASP A 50 13.22 -7.67 -10.02
N ILE A 51 13.00 -8.10 -8.78
CA ILE A 51 12.02 -9.14 -8.45
C ILE A 51 10.61 -8.70 -8.82
N LEU A 52 10.24 -7.46 -8.50
CA LEU A 52 8.88 -6.95 -8.73
C LEU A 52 8.61 -6.60 -10.19
N ALA A 53 9.64 -6.20 -10.94
CA ALA A 53 9.55 -5.84 -12.35
C ALA A 53 9.28 -7.05 -13.25
N ASP A 54 9.82 -8.23 -12.92
CA ASP A 54 9.51 -9.46 -13.63
C ASP A 54 8.23 -10.11 -13.08
N THR A 55 7.14 -9.97 -13.84
CA THR A 55 5.84 -10.55 -13.47
C THR A 55 5.79 -12.07 -13.59
N ASN A 56 6.80 -12.70 -14.21
CA ASN A 56 6.91 -14.15 -14.31
C ASN A 56 7.64 -14.78 -13.13
N ASN A 57 8.25 -13.97 -12.26
CA ASN A 57 8.85 -14.46 -11.03
C ASN A 57 7.82 -15.22 -10.19
N ASP A 58 8.33 -16.16 -9.42
CA ASP A 58 7.54 -16.88 -8.44
C ASP A 58 6.79 -15.90 -7.51
N TRP A 59 5.50 -16.20 -7.30
CA TRP A 59 4.61 -15.26 -6.63
C TRP A 59 4.95 -15.11 -5.14
N GLU A 60 5.47 -16.16 -4.49
CA GLU A 60 5.90 -16.11 -3.09
C GLU A 60 7.12 -15.21 -2.97
N LYS A 61 8.09 -15.35 -3.88
CA LYS A 61 9.26 -14.44 -3.93
C LYS A 61 8.86 -12.98 -4.10
N ARG A 62 7.85 -12.69 -4.92
CA ARG A 62 7.34 -11.32 -5.09
C ARG A 62 6.67 -10.82 -3.81
N VAL A 63 5.86 -11.64 -3.13
CA VAL A 63 5.28 -11.31 -1.81
C VAL A 63 6.38 -11.02 -0.79
N ASP A 64 7.42 -11.84 -0.73
CA ASP A 64 8.52 -11.67 0.21
C ASP A 64 9.35 -10.42 -0.09
N ALA A 65 9.55 -10.08 -1.37
CA ALA A 65 10.19 -8.82 -1.76
C ALA A 65 9.39 -7.59 -1.31
N ILE A 66 8.05 -7.64 -1.40
CA ILE A 66 7.18 -6.55 -0.91
C ILE A 66 7.26 -6.42 0.62
N LYS A 67 7.22 -7.53 1.35
CA LYS A 67 7.41 -7.53 2.82
C LYS A 67 8.78 -6.98 3.21
N ARG A 68 9.82 -7.37 2.47
CA ARG A 68 11.18 -6.89 2.69
C ARG A 68 11.29 -5.39 2.44
N LEU A 69 10.63 -4.86 1.42
CA LEU A 69 10.53 -3.41 1.19
C LEU A 69 9.96 -2.70 2.42
N ARG A 70 8.87 -3.22 3.00
CA ARG A 70 8.27 -2.66 4.21
C ARG A 70 9.27 -2.66 5.39
N SER A 71 10.00 -3.74 5.59
CA SER A 71 11.05 -3.82 6.63
C SER A 71 12.22 -2.86 6.39
N ILE A 72 12.63 -2.63 5.15
CA ILE A 72 13.66 -1.61 4.83
C ILE A 72 13.14 -0.21 5.18
N ILE A 73 11.88 0.10 4.85
CA ILE A 73 11.26 1.38 5.22
C ILE A 73 11.16 1.53 6.74
N ALA A 74 10.93 0.45 7.48
CA ALA A 74 10.93 0.46 8.94
C ALA A 74 12.31 0.78 9.54
N SER A 75 13.39 0.40 8.86
CA SER A 75 14.78 0.73 9.25
C SER A 75 15.20 2.15 8.90
N GLU A 76 14.63 2.73 7.84
CA GLU A 76 15.05 4.04 7.34
C GLU A 76 14.45 5.16 8.21
N GLY A 77 15.24 5.61 9.19
CA GLY A 77 14.87 6.68 10.11
C GLY A 77 15.07 8.09 9.57
N ASP A 78 16.10 8.31 8.74
CA ASP A 78 16.52 9.65 8.28
C ASP A 78 15.80 10.10 7.00
N GLN A 79 15.20 9.16 6.25
CA GLN A 79 14.46 9.45 5.02
C GLN A 79 15.25 10.35 4.05
N SER A 80 16.51 10.00 3.83
CA SER A 80 17.45 10.81 3.05
C SER A 80 17.01 10.99 1.57
N GLU A 81 17.49 12.04 0.91
CA GLU A 81 17.21 12.26 -0.53
C GLU A 81 17.73 11.12 -1.42
N GLU A 82 18.84 10.49 -1.02
CA GLU A 82 19.38 9.32 -1.69
C GLU A 82 18.44 8.13 -1.57
N PHE A 83 17.93 7.86 -0.36
CA PHE A 83 16.93 6.82 -0.14
C PHE A 83 15.70 7.02 -1.03
N PHE A 84 15.12 8.23 -1.06
CA PHE A 84 13.97 8.49 -1.93
C PHE A 84 14.30 8.39 -3.42
N ARG A 85 15.53 8.69 -3.84
CA ARG A 85 15.98 8.51 -5.24
C ARG A 85 15.97 7.04 -5.63
N ASN A 86 16.46 6.18 -4.75
CA ASN A 86 16.49 4.74 -4.97
C ASN A 86 15.08 4.15 -4.89
N LEU A 87 14.28 4.60 -3.92
CA LEU A 87 12.88 4.18 -3.74
C LEU A 87 12.02 4.49 -4.99
N ARG A 88 12.24 5.63 -5.65
CA ARG A 88 11.52 5.99 -6.89
C ARG A 88 11.74 5.01 -8.05
N GLN A 89 12.79 4.20 -8.02
CA GLN A 89 12.99 3.13 -9.02
C GLN A 89 11.93 2.03 -8.91
N LEU A 90 11.21 1.95 -7.79
CA LEU A 90 10.13 1.00 -7.54
C LEU A 90 8.76 1.51 -8.01
N ASP A 91 8.60 2.78 -8.41
CA ASP A 91 7.29 3.35 -8.76
C ASP A 91 6.56 2.50 -9.82
N LEU A 92 7.23 2.19 -10.95
CA LEU A 92 6.64 1.38 -12.02
C LEU A 92 6.39 -0.08 -11.60
N PRO A 93 7.36 -0.80 -10.99
CA PRO A 93 7.10 -2.13 -10.45
C PRO A 93 5.96 -2.18 -9.43
N LEU A 94 5.82 -1.20 -8.55
CA LEU A 94 4.76 -1.14 -7.55
C LEU A 94 3.38 -0.97 -8.22
N VAL A 95 3.27 -0.09 -9.21
CA VAL A 95 2.04 0.05 -10.00
C VAL A 95 1.66 -1.26 -10.70
N ALA A 96 2.63 -1.97 -11.27
CA ALA A 96 2.39 -3.29 -11.87
C ALA A 96 1.96 -4.34 -10.82
N THR A 97 2.57 -4.30 -9.64
CA THR A 97 2.28 -5.22 -8.52
C THR A 97 0.86 -5.04 -7.98
N VAL A 98 0.35 -3.80 -7.92
CA VAL A 98 -1.06 -3.52 -7.54
C VAL A 98 -2.04 -4.13 -8.55
N LYS A 99 -1.64 -4.32 -9.80
CA LYS A 99 -2.46 -4.87 -10.89
C LYS A 99 -2.33 -6.39 -11.06
N ASP A 100 -1.65 -7.08 -10.14
CA ASP A 100 -1.44 -8.52 -10.25
C ASP A 100 -2.76 -9.30 -10.18
N LEU A 101 -2.81 -10.48 -10.81
CA LEU A 101 -3.98 -11.35 -10.79
C LEU A 101 -4.11 -12.14 -9.48
N ARG A 102 -3.04 -12.25 -8.70
CA ARG A 102 -3.01 -13.00 -7.44
C ARG A 102 -3.34 -12.10 -6.27
N SER A 103 -4.43 -12.43 -5.58
CA SER A 103 -4.92 -11.67 -4.43
C SER A 103 -3.89 -11.48 -3.31
N GLN A 104 -2.97 -12.44 -3.12
CA GLN A 104 -1.89 -12.38 -2.14
C GLN A 104 -0.88 -11.28 -2.46
N ILE A 105 -0.47 -11.17 -3.73
CA ILE A 105 0.45 -10.11 -4.19
C ILE A 105 -0.24 -8.74 -4.05
N VAL A 106 -1.47 -8.63 -4.53
CA VAL A 106 -2.25 -7.37 -4.48
C VAL A 106 -2.46 -6.90 -3.04
N ARG A 107 -2.84 -7.81 -2.13
CA ARG A 107 -3.02 -7.49 -0.70
C ARG A 107 -1.72 -7.00 -0.08
N GLU A 108 -0.61 -7.70 -0.30
CA GLU A 108 0.68 -7.32 0.28
C GLU A 108 1.18 -5.97 -0.27
N ALA A 109 0.94 -5.70 -1.56
CA ALA A 109 1.24 -4.41 -2.18
C ALA A 109 0.40 -3.28 -1.57
N CYS A 110 -0.91 -3.49 -1.39
CA CYS A 110 -1.81 -2.53 -0.76
C CYS A 110 -1.38 -2.20 0.68
N ILE A 111 -1.03 -3.21 1.47
CA ILE A 111 -0.48 -3.05 2.83
C ILE A 111 0.79 -2.20 2.79
N THR A 112 1.74 -2.53 1.92
CA THR A 112 3.03 -1.81 1.88
C THR A 112 2.88 -0.37 1.42
N LEU A 113 2.00 -0.10 0.44
CA LEU A 113 1.73 1.27 -0.02
C LEU A 113 1.01 2.11 1.05
N ALA A 114 0.11 1.50 1.81
CA ALA A 114 -0.49 2.15 2.97
C ALA A 114 0.58 2.49 4.03
N TYR A 115 1.47 1.55 4.34
CA TYR A 115 2.60 1.78 5.25
C TYR A 115 3.49 2.93 4.77
N MET A 116 3.83 2.96 3.48
CA MET A 116 4.59 4.06 2.87
C MET A 116 3.89 5.41 3.06
N SER A 117 2.57 5.47 2.86
CA SER A 117 1.81 6.70 3.05
C SER A 117 1.87 7.21 4.50
N VAL A 118 1.76 6.32 5.48
CA VAL A 118 1.87 6.65 6.92
C VAL A 118 3.29 7.12 7.26
N ARG A 119 4.33 6.45 6.74
CA ARG A 119 5.73 6.76 7.07
C ARG A 119 6.26 8.02 6.39
N PHE A 120 5.88 8.25 5.15
CA PHE A 120 6.43 9.32 4.33
C PHE A 120 5.50 10.53 4.19
N THR A 121 4.23 10.40 4.59
CA THR A 121 3.22 11.46 4.52
C THR A 121 3.17 12.10 3.12
N ASN A 122 3.47 13.39 3.00
CA ASN A 122 3.48 14.14 1.75
C ASN A 122 4.63 13.76 0.81
N ARG A 123 5.73 13.18 1.32
CA ARG A 123 6.84 12.70 0.47
C ARG A 123 6.44 11.51 -0.39
N PHE A 124 5.32 10.86 -0.08
CA PHE A 124 4.72 9.79 -0.87
C PHE A 124 3.91 10.29 -2.08
N GLU A 125 3.71 11.60 -2.26
CA GLU A 125 2.85 12.20 -3.31
C GLU A 125 3.08 11.59 -4.70
N ARG A 126 4.33 11.52 -5.15
CA ARG A 126 4.66 11.04 -6.51
C ARG A 126 4.29 9.56 -6.71
N THR A 127 4.62 8.72 -5.74
CA THR A 127 4.28 7.29 -5.81
C THR A 127 2.76 7.11 -5.70
N ALA A 128 2.10 7.87 -4.82
CA ALA A 128 0.64 7.91 -4.70
C ALA A 128 -0.06 8.26 -6.02
N GLU A 129 0.42 9.27 -6.73
CA GLU A 129 -0.09 9.69 -8.05
C GLU A 129 -0.12 8.52 -9.05
N GLY A 130 0.92 7.68 -9.05
CA GLY A 130 1.00 6.50 -9.91
C GLY A 130 0.08 5.34 -9.48
N VAL A 131 -0.06 5.08 -8.17
CA VAL A 131 -0.78 3.89 -7.68
C VAL A 131 -2.27 4.12 -7.45
N ILE A 132 -2.72 5.34 -7.16
CA ILE A 132 -4.14 5.64 -6.88
C ILE A 132 -5.06 5.19 -8.03
N PRO A 133 -4.78 5.49 -9.31
CA PRO A 133 -5.62 5.01 -10.41
C PRO A 133 -5.74 3.48 -10.46
N ALA A 134 -4.65 2.76 -10.16
CA ALA A 134 -4.67 1.30 -10.10
C ALA A 134 -5.49 0.79 -8.91
N MET A 135 -5.39 1.43 -7.74
CA MET A 135 -6.16 1.06 -6.55
C MET A 135 -7.67 1.31 -6.72
N LEU A 136 -8.08 2.39 -7.39
CA LEU A 136 -9.49 2.67 -7.66
C LEU A 136 -10.15 1.54 -8.47
N VAL A 137 -9.40 0.93 -9.40
CA VAL A 137 -9.87 -0.25 -10.16
C VAL A 137 -10.08 -1.45 -9.24
N LEU A 138 -9.25 -1.64 -8.20
CA LEU A 138 -9.38 -2.75 -7.27
C LEU A 138 -10.71 -2.73 -6.52
N ILE A 139 -11.25 -1.55 -6.18
CA ILE A 139 -12.51 -1.40 -5.43
C ILE A 139 -13.67 -2.15 -6.12
N GLN A 140 -13.67 -2.22 -7.45
CA GLN A 140 -14.73 -2.89 -8.23
C GLN A 140 -14.48 -4.40 -8.41
N ASN A 141 -13.38 -4.93 -7.90
CA ASN A 141 -13.03 -6.33 -8.10
C ASN A 141 -14.00 -7.25 -7.33
N SER A 142 -14.44 -8.32 -8.00
CA SER A 142 -15.37 -9.30 -7.42
C SER A 142 -14.73 -10.13 -6.29
N ALA A 143 -13.41 -10.31 -6.29
CA ALA A 143 -12.70 -10.95 -5.19
C ALA A 143 -12.63 -10.02 -3.98
N LYS A 144 -13.29 -10.41 -2.88
CA LYS A 144 -13.44 -9.57 -1.68
C LYS A 144 -12.10 -9.14 -1.09
N VAL A 145 -11.09 -10.03 -1.08
CA VAL A 145 -9.73 -9.71 -0.64
C VAL A 145 -9.15 -8.53 -1.42
N ILE A 146 -9.32 -8.51 -2.75
CA ILE A 146 -8.74 -7.49 -3.62
C ILE A 146 -9.45 -6.15 -3.43
N SER A 147 -10.79 -6.15 -3.50
CA SER A 147 -11.56 -4.92 -3.38
C SER A 147 -11.42 -4.27 -2.01
N THR A 148 -11.43 -5.06 -0.94
CA THR A 148 -11.22 -4.52 0.41
C THR A 148 -9.78 -4.06 0.65
N SER A 149 -8.76 -4.74 0.11
CA SER A 149 -7.36 -4.29 0.23
C SER A 149 -7.13 -2.95 -0.45
N GLY A 150 -7.64 -2.77 -1.68
CA GLY A 150 -7.54 -1.49 -2.39
C GLY A 150 -8.28 -0.36 -1.66
N ALA A 151 -9.47 -0.67 -1.13
CA ALA A 151 -10.24 0.27 -0.33
C ALA A 151 -9.50 0.70 0.96
N VAL A 152 -9.01 -0.26 1.76
CA VAL A 152 -8.26 0.07 2.99
C VAL A 152 -7.02 0.91 2.66
N ALA A 153 -6.23 0.51 1.65
CA ALA A 153 -5.02 1.22 1.27
C ALA A 153 -5.29 2.67 0.81
N LEU A 154 -6.34 2.89 0.00
CA LEU A 154 -6.71 4.24 -0.42
C LEU A 154 -7.08 5.13 0.76
N ARG A 155 -7.76 4.61 1.79
CA ARG A 155 -8.08 5.40 3.00
C ARG A 155 -6.82 5.87 3.72
N TYR A 156 -5.81 5.00 3.85
CA TYR A 156 -4.51 5.41 4.40
C TYR A 156 -3.85 6.50 3.56
N ILE A 157 -3.80 6.34 2.24
CA ILE A 157 -3.18 7.34 1.35
C ILE A 157 -3.88 8.69 1.47
N VAL A 158 -5.22 8.72 1.40
CA VAL A 158 -6.00 9.95 1.51
C VAL A 158 -5.83 10.61 2.89
N SER A 159 -5.68 9.82 3.95
CA SER A 159 -5.54 10.35 5.31
C SER A 159 -4.13 10.88 5.59
N ASN A 160 -3.09 10.27 5.00
CA ASN A 160 -1.70 10.56 5.35
C ASN A 160 -0.93 11.39 4.30
N THR A 161 -1.37 11.41 3.05
CA THR A 161 -0.71 12.13 1.95
C THR A 161 -1.59 13.31 1.48
N GLN A 162 -1.45 14.45 2.16
CA GLN A 162 -2.22 15.67 1.93
C GLN A 162 -1.60 16.52 0.82
N ALA A 163 -1.59 15.98 -0.40
CA ALA A 163 -1.10 16.66 -1.59
C ALA A 163 -2.25 17.11 -2.51
N SER A 164 -2.27 18.40 -2.86
CA SER A 164 -3.34 19.00 -3.69
C SER A 164 -3.48 18.34 -5.07
N LYS A 165 -2.39 17.77 -5.60
CA LYS A 165 -2.39 17.03 -6.87
C LYS A 165 -3.12 15.69 -6.81
N LEU A 166 -3.32 15.12 -5.62
CA LEU A 166 -4.07 13.88 -5.47
C LEU A 166 -5.58 14.11 -5.48
N VAL A 167 -6.03 15.33 -5.16
CA VAL A 167 -7.46 15.68 -5.08
C VAL A 167 -8.22 15.35 -6.37
N PRO A 168 -7.76 15.76 -7.59
CA PRO A 168 -8.46 15.41 -8.82
C PRO A 168 -8.54 13.89 -9.08
N LEU A 169 -7.51 13.13 -8.69
CA LEU A 169 -7.48 11.68 -8.86
C LEU A 169 -8.50 10.97 -7.97
N ILE A 170 -8.63 11.44 -6.72
CA ILE A 170 -9.61 10.92 -5.76
C ILE A 170 -11.03 11.31 -6.21
N LEU A 171 -11.23 12.57 -6.63
CA LEU A 171 -12.52 13.07 -7.10
C LEU A 171 -13.00 12.35 -8.38
N ALA A 172 -12.10 11.96 -9.28
CA ALA A 172 -12.46 11.13 -10.44
C ALA A 172 -13.14 9.81 -10.03
N GLY A 173 -12.83 9.28 -8.84
CA GLY A 173 -13.54 8.14 -8.26
C GLY A 173 -15.00 8.45 -7.92
N THR A 174 -15.28 9.64 -7.39
CA THR A 174 -16.63 10.08 -6.99
C THR A 174 -17.58 10.31 -8.17
N GLU A 175 -17.03 10.55 -9.37
CA GLU A 175 -17.77 10.67 -10.63
C GLU A 175 -17.88 9.34 -11.40
N SER A 176 -17.26 8.27 -10.88
CA SER A 176 -17.24 6.96 -11.55
C SER A 176 -18.64 6.41 -11.76
N LYS A 177 -18.88 5.70 -12.86
CA LYS A 177 -20.16 4.99 -13.11
C LYS A 177 -20.42 3.87 -12.10
N SER A 178 -19.38 3.34 -11.45
CA SER A 178 -19.53 2.32 -10.41
C SER A 178 -20.01 2.91 -9.09
N LYS A 179 -21.09 2.34 -8.55
CA LYS A 179 -21.60 2.71 -7.22
C LYS A 179 -20.59 2.46 -6.11
N ASP A 180 -19.74 1.44 -6.25
CA ASP A 180 -18.79 1.06 -5.21
C ASP A 180 -17.63 2.04 -5.12
N ILE A 181 -17.15 2.57 -6.25
CA ILE A 181 -16.15 3.64 -6.23
C ILE A 181 -16.75 4.94 -5.70
N ARG A 182 -17.99 5.28 -6.05
CA ARG A 182 -18.62 6.53 -5.55
C ARG A 182 -18.90 6.55 -4.05
N ARG A 183 -19.02 5.37 -3.42
CA ARG A 183 -19.34 5.20 -1.99
C ARG A 183 -18.11 4.99 -1.12
N PHE A 184 -16.95 4.80 -1.76
CA PHE A 184 -15.67 4.78 -1.09
C PHE A 184 -15.30 6.18 -0.62
#